data_AF-A0A0L8HNL4-F1
#
_entry.id   AF-A0A0L8HNL4-F1
#
_cell.length_a   1.000
_cell.length_b   1.000
_cell.length_c   1.000
_cell.angle_alpha   90.00
_cell.angle_beta   90.00
_cell.angle_gamma   90.00
#
_symmetry.space_group_name_H-M   'P 1'
#
loop_
_entity.id
_entity.type
_entity.pdbx_description
1 polymer ?
#
loop_
_entity_poly.entity_id
_entity_poly.type
_entity_poly.pdbx_seq_one_letter_code
_entity_poly.pdbx_strand_id
1 'polypeptide(L)'
;MMQTDEMKIAWRYQHLNKYQSNPTTVKFGHYYDLSQYMDEDLVSSADVTLITSQQLSQQHLHVEPPGIEPKNLEVSACLQCLLLNIQQHIQDGQFGTQDQPEKHNVLRIAIPSLGSPLWGNLKTSESDGLLSVVDTDLLRFLLALRAILRSSFAVCMVTVPSLIMEDANFIHKIERLCDTVVHLESFAGSSRSENPLYKEYHGLFHVKQLPKLNAIRCQMPDTTDWAFKLRRKKFVIEKLHLPPDLSETVSRSESRPGIMGCGSTGHRHLDF
;
A
#
# COMPACT_ATOMS: atom_id res chain seq x y z
N MET A 1 24.52 34.28 -43.77
CA MET A 1 24.29 33.68 -42.45
C MET A 1 22.81 33.32 -42.39
N MET A 2 22.45 32.04 -42.57
CA MET A 2 21.03 31.63 -42.58
C MET A 2 20.56 31.41 -41.14
N GLN A 3 19.50 32.11 -40.75
CA GLN A 3 18.89 31.98 -39.43
C GLN A 3 17.83 30.88 -39.52
N THR A 4 18.07 29.74 -38.86
CA THR A 4 17.10 28.64 -38.80
C THR A 4 15.96 29.04 -37.88
N ASP A 5 14.78 29.28 -38.45
CA ASP A 5 13.57 29.59 -37.70
C ASP A 5 13.10 28.34 -36.93
N GLU A 6 13.07 28.44 -35.60
CA GLU A 6 12.77 27.32 -34.71
C GLU A 6 11.25 27.10 -34.67
N MET A 7 10.78 25.89 -35.01
CA MET A 7 9.34 25.60 -35.11
C MET A 7 8.62 25.78 -33.76
N LYS A 8 7.97 26.94 -33.57
CA LYS A 8 7.19 27.25 -32.38
C LYS A 8 5.84 26.52 -32.42
N ILE A 9 5.78 25.38 -31.72
CA ILE A 9 4.51 24.74 -31.37
C ILE A 9 3.66 25.73 -30.56
N ALA A 10 2.34 25.70 -30.76
CA ALA A 10 1.38 26.68 -30.21
C ALA A 10 1.59 26.96 -28.70
N TRP A 11 1.45 28.23 -28.31
CA TRP A 11 1.87 28.77 -27.00
C TRP A 11 1.40 27.95 -25.78
N ARG A 12 0.20 27.33 -25.86
CA ARG A 12 -0.38 26.49 -24.81
C ARG A 12 0.49 25.29 -24.42
N TYR A 13 1.34 24.81 -25.34
CA TYR A 13 2.23 23.65 -25.12
C TYR A 13 3.62 24.04 -24.58
N GLN A 14 4.01 25.32 -24.62
CA GLN A 14 5.31 25.78 -24.07
C GLN A 14 5.40 25.63 -22.55
N HIS A 15 4.26 25.67 -21.86
CA HIS A 15 4.15 25.59 -20.40
C HIS A 15 3.68 24.24 -19.86
N LEU A 16 3.52 23.22 -20.72
CA LEU A 16 3.36 21.86 -20.24
C LEU A 16 4.67 21.39 -19.60
N ASN A 17 4.57 20.72 -18.46
CA ASN A 17 5.72 20.07 -17.84
C ASN A 17 6.36 19.12 -18.86
N LYS A 18 7.56 19.46 -19.34
CA LYS A 18 8.37 18.57 -20.16
C LYS A 18 8.49 17.25 -19.41
N TYR A 19 8.06 16.16 -20.04
CA TYR A 19 8.07 14.83 -19.45
C TYR A 19 9.47 14.56 -18.88
N GLN A 20 9.60 14.49 -17.55
CA GLN A 20 10.89 14.31 -16.88
C GLN A 20 11.36 12.87 -17.07
N SER A 21 11.93 12.60 -18.24
CA SER A 21 12.71 11.39 -18.47
C SER A 21 13.90 11.37 -17.51
N ASN A 22 13.87 10.42 -16.58
CA ASN A 22 14.88 10.12 -15.57
C ASN A 22 14.94 11.13 -14.40
N PRO A 23 14.26 10.85 -13.27
CA PRO A 23 14.71 11.37 -11.98
C PRO A 23 16.19 11.01 -11.77
N THR A 24 16.96 11.93 -11.19
CA THR A 24 18.36 11.73 -10.86
C THR A 24 18.54 10.44 -10.06
N THR A 25 19.24 9.46 -10.63
CA THR A 25 19.33 8.10 -10.11
C THR A 25 20.24 8.00 -8.89
N VAL A 26 19.77 8.50 -7.75
CA VAL A 26 20.15 7.92 -6.46
C VAL A 26 19.62 6.49 -6.48
N LYS A 27 20.52 5.51 -6.63
CA LYS A 27 20.16 4.08 -6.70
C LYS A 27 19.71 3.59 -5.31
N PHE A 28 18.48 3.92 -4.95
CA PHE A 28 17.87 3.51 -3.70
C PHE A 28 17.39 2.05 -3.80
N GLY A 29 18.08 1.16 -3.07
CA GLY A 29 17.73 -0.26 -2.99
C GLY A 29 18.25 -1.12 -4.16
N HIS A 30 17.71 -2.34 -4.21
CA HIS A 30 18.12 -3.39 -5.14
C HIS A 30 16.92 -3.85 -5.98
N TYR A 31 17.19 -4.23 -7.23
CA TYR A 31 16.23 -4.96 -8.05
C TYR A 31 16.44 -6.45 -7.83
N TYR A 32 15.41 -7.13 -7.32
CA TYR A 32 15.40 -8.57 -7.13
C TYR A 32 14.71 -9.25 -8.32
N ASP A 33 15.26 -10.37 -8.78
CA ASP A 33 14.63 -11.23 -9.76
C ASP A 33 13.75 -12.26 -9.04
N LEU A 34 12.44 -12.12 -9.15
CA LEU A 34 11.48 -13.02 -8.49
C LEU A 34 11.50 -14.48 -9.01
N SER A 35 12.29 -14.77 -10.05
CA SER A 35 12.54 -16.13 -10.55
C SER A 35 13.83 -16.76 -10.03
N GLN A 36 14.54 -16.08 -9.12
CA GLN A 36 15.78 -16.55 -8.50
C GLN A 36 15.66 -16.56 -6.97
N TYR A 37 16.44 -17.42 -6.34
CA TYR A 37 16.60 -17.48 -4.89
C TYR A 37 17.79 -16.62 -4.45
N MET A 38 17.82 -16.20 -3.19
CA MET A 38 19.03 -15.63 -2.61
C MET A 38 20.08 -16.73 -2.39
N ASP A 39 21.34 -16.34 -2.41
CA ASP A 39 22.46 -17.22 -2.10
C ASP A 39 22.36 -17.75 -0.65
N GLU A 40 22.57 -19.04 -0.44
CA GLU A 40 22.41 -19.70 0.86
C GLU A 40 23.46 -19.22 1.88
N ASP A 41 24.68 -18.90 1.44
CA ASP A 41 25.74 -18.34 2.29
C ASP A 41 25.38 -16.91 2.73
N LEU A 42 24.73 -16.14 1.85
CA LEU A 42 24.23 -14.80 2.17
C LEU A 42 23.05 -14.84 3.16
N VAL A 43 22.14 -15.81 3.02
CA VAL A 43 21.00 -15.97 3.94
C VAL A 43 21.47 -16.46 5.32
N SER A 44 22.42 -17.40 5.38
CA SER A 44 22.93 -17.95 6.64
C SER A 44 23.84 -16.98 7.41
N SER A 45 24.53 -16.07 6.73
CA SER A 45 25.33 -15.00 7.35
C SER A 45 24.55 -13.74 7.71
N ALA A 46 23.27 -13.66 7.33
CA ALA A 46 22.39 -12.55 7.71
C ALA A 46 21.89 -12.71 9.14
N ASP A 47 21.95 -11.62 9.92
CA ASP A 47 21.32 -11.53 11.24
C ASP A 47 19.79 -11.48 11.10
N VAL A 48 19.16 -12.66 11.17
CA VAL A 48 17.72 -12.87 11.01
C VAL A 48 17.19 -13.71 12.15
N THR A 49 16.33 -13.13 12.98
CA THR A 49 15.55 -13.89 13.96
C THR A 49 14.15 -14.21 13.41
N LEU A 50 13.76 -15.48 13.48
CA LEU A 50 12.42 -15.95 13.14
C LEU A 50 11.67 -16.32 14.44
N ILE A 51 10.51 -15.69 14.65
CA ILE A 51 9.58 -16.03 15.73
C ILE A 51 8.37 -16.73 15.11
N THR A 52 8.15 -17.99 15.51
CA THR A 52 7.03 -18.81 15.04
C THR A 52 5.85 -18.75 16.01
N SER A 53 4.64 -19.05 15.52
CA SER A 53 3.45 -19.16 16.37
C SER A 53 3.58 -20.25 17.46
N GLN A 54 4.37 -21.30 17.20
CA GLN A 54 4.67 -22.35 18.18
C GLN A 54 5.54 -21.81 19.34
N GLN A 55 6.54 -20.98 19.06
CA GLN A 55 7.35 -20.37 20.11
C GLN A 55 6.54 -19.38 20.96
N LEU A 56 5.64 -18.61 20.34
CA LEU A 56 4.71 -17.73 21.06
C LEU A 56 3.80 -18.55 21.99
N SER A 57 3.13 -19.59 21.47
CA SER A 57 2.20 -20.40 22.29
C SER A 57 2.87 -21.10 23.47
N GLN A 58 4.13 -21.54 23.33
CA GLN A 58 4.88 -22.19 24.42
C GLN A 58 5.26 -21.23 25.55
N GLN A 59 5.53 -19.96 25.25
CA GLN A 59 5.85 -18.93 26.27
C GLN A 59 4.65 -18.60 27.18
N HIS A 60 3.43 -18.99 26.82
CA HIS A 60 2.20 -18.67 27.56
C HIS A 60 1.82 -19.61 28.70
N LEU A 61 2.43 -20.79 28.78
CA LEU A 61 2.10 -21.82 29.78
C LEU A 61 2.43 -21.44 31.24
N HIS A 62 2.89 -20.20 31.49
CA HIS A 62 3.29 -19.69 32.80
C HIS A 62 2.45 -18.53 33.35
N VAL A 63 1.45 -18.01 32.60
CA VAL A 63 0.63 -16.87 33.05
C VAL A 63 -0.85 -17.08 32.72
N GLU A 64 -1.57 -17.79 33.60
CA GLU A 64 -3.05 -17.84 33.54
C GLU A 64 -3.68 -16.78 34.46
N PRO A 65 -4.35 -15.74 33.92
CA PRO A 65 -5.24 -14.89 34.70
C PRO A 65 -6.58 -15.60 34.94
N PRO A 66 -7.11 -15.62 36.17
CA PRO A 66 -8.37 -16.31 36.46
C PRO A 66 -9.58 -15.59 35.85
N GLY A 67 -10.38 -16.31 35.06
CA GLY A 67 -11.73 -15.89 34.65
C GLY A 67 -11.94 -15.51 33.18
N ILE A 68 -10.97 -15.72 32.28
CA ILE A 68 -11.11 -15.50 30.83
C ILE A 68 -11.25 -16.86 30.12
N GLU A 69 -12.14 -16.98 29.13
CA GLU A 69 -12.23 -18.22 28.33
C GLU A 69 -10.91 -18.50 27.59
N PRO A 70 -10.41 -19.76 27.61
CA PRO A 70 -9.03 -20.07 27.23
C PRO A 70 -8.68 -19.67 25.78
N LYS A 71 -9.63 -19.74 24.85
CA LYS A 71 -9.41 -19.44 23.42
C LYS A 71 -9.10 -17.96 23.13
N ASN A 72 -9.67 -17.03 23.90
CA ASN A 72 -9.39 -15.60 23.73
C ASN A 72 -8.07 -15.21 24.40
N LEU A 73 -7.74 -15.89 25.50
CA LEU A 73 -6.46 -15.73 26.19
C LEU A 73 -5.28 -16.09 25.28
N GLU A 74 -5.37 -17.18 24.51
CA GLU A 74 -4.32 -17.62 23.57
C GLU A 74 -3.88 -16.50 22.59
N VAL A 75 -4.83 -15.81 21.93
CA VAL A 75 -4.52 -14.78 20.91
C VAL A 75 -3.96 -13.51 21.55
N SER A 76 -4.63 -13.02 22.61
CA SER A 76 -4.23 -11.82 23.34
C SER A 76 -2.82 -11.98 23.91
N ALA A 77 -2.55 -13.14 24.49
CA ALA A 77 -1.24 -13.50 24.98
C ALA A 77 -0.21 -13.58 23.84
N CYS A 78 -0.50 -14.25 22.71
CA CYS A 78 0.45 -14.36 21.57
C CYS A 78 0.91 -13.00 21.07
N LEU A 79 0.00 -12.02 20.97
CA LEU A 79 0.33 -10.63 20.62
C LEU A 79 1.20 -9.96 21.70
N GLN A 80 0.90 -10.18 22.98
CA GLN A 80 1.68 -9.65 24.09
C GLN A 80 3.10 -10.25 24.16
N CYS A 81 3.25 -11.57 23.96
CA CYS A 81 4.59 -12.18 23.87
C CYS A 81 5.35 -11.65 22.66
N LEU A 82 4.73 -11.54 21.49
CA LEU A 82 5.39 -10.98 20.32
C LEU A 82 5.88 -9.54 20.58
N LEU A 83 5.07 -8.72 21.25
CA LEU A 83 5.43 -7.35 21.64
C LEU A 83 6.64 -7.34 22.58
N LEU A 84 6.66 -8.22 23.59
CA LEU A 84 7.77 -8.35 24.54
C LEU A 84 9.05 -8.85 23.86
N ASN A 85 8.97 -9.85 22.97
CA ASN A 85 10.13 -10.33 22.21
C ASN A 85 10.67 -9.21 21.29
N ILE A 86 9.81 -8.44 20.61
CA ILE A 86 10.22 -7.28 19.80
C ILE A 86 10.94 -6.24 20.67
N GLN A 87 10.39 -5.92 21.85
CA GLN A 87 11.01 -4.98 22.78
C GLN A 87 12.37 -5.48 23.27
N GLN A 88 12.48 -6.77 23.60
CA GLN A 88 13.73 -7.40 24.04
C GLN A 88 14.80 -7.33 22.93
N HIS A 89 14.47 -7.70 21.70
CA HIS A 89 15.40 -7.56 20.55
C HIS A 89 15.83 -6.12 20.28
N ILE A 90 14.97 -5.13 20.53
CA ILE A 90 15.32 -3.71 20.40
C ILE A 90 16.33 -3.29 21.49
N GLN A 91 16.19 -3.81 22.71
CA GLN A 91 17.12 -3.54 23.82
C GLN A 91 18.47 -4.26 23.62
N ASP A 92 18.44 -5.57 23.34
CA ASP A 92 19.65 -6.38 23.15
C ASP A 92 20.47 -5.92 21.94
N GLY A 93 19.80 -5.50 20.86
CA GLY A 93 20.43 -4.96 19.66
C GLY A 93 20.76 -3.46 19.72
N GLN A 94 20.53 -2.78 20.86
CA GLN A 94 20.80 -1.35 21.04
C GLN A 94 20.17 -0.46 19.94
N PHE A 95 18.94 -0.80 19.54
CA PHE A 95 18.20 -0.10 18.50
C PHE A 95 17.43 1.12 19.04
N GLY A 96 17.49 1.46 20.32
CA GLY A 96 16.83 2.64 20.89
C GLY A 96 17.40 3.96 20.38
N THR A 97 16.56 5.00 20.29
CA THR A 97 17.02 6.35 19.87
C THR A 97 17.94 7.05 20.88
N GLN A 98 18.07 6.49 22.09
CA GLN A 98 18.99 6.96 23.13
C GLN A 98 20.28 6.12 23.21
N ASP A 99 20.33 4.99 22.52
CA ASP A 99 21.45 4.06 22.58
C ASP A 99 22.61 4.56 21.69
N GLN A 100 23.84 4.19 22.06
CA GLN A 100 25.05 4.49 21.30
C GLN A 100 25.76 3.19 20.89
N PRO A 101 25.21 2.43 19.93
CA PRO A 101 25.84 1.22 19.43
C PRO A 101 27.13 1.52 18.67
N GLU A 102 28.11 0.62 18.73
CA GLU A 102 29.37 0.73 17.97
C GLU A 102 29.13 0.77 16.45
N LYS A 103 28.05 0.15 15.98
CA LYS A 103 27.64 0.10 14.58
C LYS A 103 26.14 0.38 14.46
N HIS A 104 25.79 1.51 13.87
CA HIS A 104 24.39 1.80 13.53
C HIS A 104 23.87 0.84 12.45
N ASN A 105 22.75 0.19 12.74
CA ASN A 105 21.96 -0.61 11.80
C ASN A 105 20.47 -0.30 12.00
N VAL A 106 19.61 -0.73 11.08
CA VAL A 106 18.15 -0.55 11.16
C VAL A 106 17.48 -1.90 11.25
N LEU A 107 16.77 -2.15 12.36
CA LEU A 107 15.99 -3.37 12.55
C LEU A 107 14.80 -3.39 11.58
N ARG A 108 14.63 -4.48 10.83
CA ARG A 108 13.51 -4.66 9.88
C ARG A 108 12.61 -5.78 10.37
N ILE A 109 11.42 -5.42 10.85
CA ILE A 109 10.43 -6.35 11.38
C ILE A 109 9.38 -6.62 10.28
N ALA A 110 9.05 -7.88 10.05
CA ALA A 110 7.98 -8.27 9.13
C ALA A 110 6.96 -9.16 9.88
N ILE A 111 5.71 -8.72 9.92
CA ILE A 111 4.60 -9.46 10.56
C ILE A 111 3.61 -9.89 9.46
N PRO A 112 3.72 -11.13 8.96
CA PRO A 112 2.86 -11.61 7.88
C PRO A 112 1.46 -11.96 8.38
N SER A 113 0.45 -11.57 7.61
CA SER A 113 -0.95 -12.02 7.75
C SER A 113 -1.52 -11.82 9.16
N LEU A 114 -1.24 -10.69 9.80
CA LEU A 114 -1.72 -10.34 11.13
C LEU A 114 -3.26 -10.32 11.16
N GLY A 115 -3.86 -11.00 12.15
CA GLY A 115 -5.31 -11.19 12.24
C GLY A 115 -5.87 -12.28 11.31
N SER A 116 -5.01 -13.03 10.60
CA SER A 116 -5.40 -14.32 9.98
C SER A 116 -5.80 -15.33 11.05
N PRO A 117 -6.69 -16.30 10.76
CA PRO A 117 -6.98 -17.45 11.64
C PRO A 117 -5.75 -18.26 12.11
N LEU A 118 -4.59 -18.09 11.45
CA LEU A 118 -3.31 -18.66 11.90
C LEU A 118 -2.77 -18.06 13.21
N TRP A 119 -3.27 -16.88 13.61
CA TRP A 119 -2.98 -16.25 14.90
C TRP A 119 -3.91 -16.75 16.02
N GLY A 120 -4.79 -17.70 15.71
CA GLY A 120 -5.84 -18.22 16.59
C GLY A 120 -7.24 -17.83 16.11
N ASN A 121 -8.26 -18.32 16.81
CA ASN A 121 -9.63 -18.18 16.35
C ASN A 121 -10.21 -16.79 16.66
N LEU A 122 -10.07 -15.85 15.71
CA LEU A 122 -10.65 -14.50 15.78
C LEU A 122 -12.19 -14.47 15.86
N LYS A 123 -12.86 -15.61 15.63
CA LYS A 123 -14.33 -15.72 15.71
C LYS A 123 -14.78 -15.90 17.15
N THR A 124 -15.08 -14.79 17.83
CA THR A 124 -16.04 -14.81 18.93
C THR A 124 -17.45 -15.00 18.38
N SER A 125 -18.25 -15.81 19.06
CA SER A 125 -19.65 -16.14 18.75
C SER A 125 -20.53 -14.92 18.46
N GLU A 126 -21.61 -15.13 17.69
CA GLU A 126 -22.63 -14.11 17.32
C GLU A 126 -23.48 -13.56 18.50
N SER A 127 -23.03 -13.73 19.75
CA SER A 127 -23.65 -13.15 20.93
C SER A 127 -23.05 -11.76 21.21
N ASP A 128 -23.90 -10.72 21.09
CA ASP A 128 -23.58 -9.32 21.36
C ASP A 128 -22.58 -9.10 22.51
N GLY A 129 -21.44 -8.47 22.18
CA GLY A 129 -20.50 -7.92 23.15
C GLY A 129 -19.06 -8.45 23.10
N LEU A 130 -18.83 -9.69 22.64
CA LEU A 130 -17.49 -10.33 22.79
C LEU A 130 -16.50 -10.03 21.64
N LEU A 131 -17.00 -9.71 20.44
CA LEU A 131 -16.17 -9.31 19.28
C LEU A 131 -15.23 -8.13 19.59
N SER A 132 -15.62 -7.33 20.59
CA SER A 132 -14.81 -6.26 21.19
C SER A 132 -13.41 -6.69 21.64
N VAL A 133 -13.23 -7.85 22.26
CA VAL A 133 -12.03 -8.11 23.07
C VAL A 133 -10.80 -8.37 22.19
N VAL A 134 -10.89 -9.34 21.28
CA VAL A 134 -9.76 -9.74 20.41
C VAL A 134 -9.41 -8.61 19.43
N ASP A 135 -10.41 -7.92 18.90
CA ASP A 135 -10.24 -6.72 18.09
C ASP A 135 -9.52 -5.61 18.86
N THR A 136 -9.94 -5.34 20.10
CA THR A 136 -9.30 -4.32 20.95
C THR A 136 -7.87 -4.72 21.31
N ASP A 137 -7.58 -6.00 21.54
CA ASP A 137 -6.23 -6.48 21.81
C ASP A 137 -5.31 -6.35 20.60
N LEU A 138 -5.82 -6.60 19.38
CA LEU A 138 -5.07 -6.31 18.15
C LEU A 138 -4.77 -4.81 17.99
N LEU A 139 -5.74 -3.94 18.29
CA LEU A 139 -5.55 -2.48 18.26
C LEU A 139 -4.59 -2.00 19.36
N ARG A 140 -4.64 -2.57 20.58
CA ARG A 140 -3.69 -2.32 21.67
C ARG A 140 -2.28 -2.72 21.27
N PHE A 141 -2.11 -3.92 20.70
CA PHE A 141 -0.84 -4.42 20.17
C PHE A 141 -0.25 -3.46 19.13
N LEU A 142 -1.04 -3.09 18.11
CA LEU A 142 -0.59 -2.16 17.06
C LEU A 142 -0.24 -0.77 17.62
N LEU A 143 -1.00 -0.26 18.59
CA LEU A 143 -0.72 1.01 19.25
C LEU A 143 0.58 0.96 20.08
N ALA A 144 0.81 -0.11 20.83
CA ALA A 144 2.02 -0.31 21.62
C ALA A 144 3.26 -0.55 20.73
N LEU A 145 3.12 -1.36 19.67
CA LEU A 145 4.14 -1.55 18.65
C LEU A 145 4.54 -0.23 18.01
N ARG A 146 3.58 0.62 17.62
CA ARG A 146 3.86 1.96 17.08
C ARG A 146 4.61 2.85 18.09
N ALA A 147 4.30 2.74 19.38
CA ALA A 147 5.00 3.50 20.42
C ALA A 147 6.48 3.07 20.51
N ILE A 148 6.76 1.77 20.56
CA ILE A 148 8.11 1.20 20.60
C ILE A 148 8.92 1.56 19.34
N LEU A 149 8.30 1.47 18.15
CA LEU A 149 8.93 1.84 16.88
C LEU A 149 9.25 3.34 16.79
N ARG A 150 8.49 4.21 17.47
CA ARG A 150 8.78 5.66 17.50
C ARG A 150 10.06 5.98 18.28
N SER A 151 10.42 5.16 19.26
CA SER A 151 11.61 5.31 20.11
C SER A 151 12.78 4.44 19.67
N SER A 152 12.75 3.84 18.48
CA SER A 152 13.82 2.95 17.99
C SER A 152 14.15 3.18 16.50
N PHE A 153 15.35 2.77 16.10
CA PHE A 153 15.82 2.68 14.71
C PHE A 153 15.29 1.40 14.05
N ALA A 154 13.97 1.21 14.10
CA ALA A 154 13.29 0.03 13.60
C ALA A 154 12.17 0.40 12.61
N VAL A 155 11.96 -0.45 11.60
CA VAL A 155 10.86 -0.33 10.64
C VAL A 155 10.07 -1.63 10.64
N CYS A 156 8.74 -1.54 10.77
CA CYS A 156 7.86 -2.70 10.73
C CYS A 156 6.97 -2.68 9.48
N MET A 157 6.91 -3.80 8.77
CA MET A 157 5.94 -4.08 7.72
C MET A 157 4.94 -5.12 8.24
N VAL A 158 3.68 -4.74 8.32
CA VAL A 158 2.56 -5.62 8.69
C VAL A 158 1.72 -5.87 7.43
N THR A 159 1.33 -7.12 7.19
CA THR A 159 0.30 -7.45 6.18
C THR A 159 -0.95 -7.99 6.88
N VAL A 160 -2.13 -7.56 6.42
CA VAL A 160 -3.42 -7.89 7.04
C VAL A 160 -4.37 -8.45 5.97
N PRO A 161 -5.01 -9.62 6.18
CA PRO A 161 -5.90 -10.23 5.20
C PRO A 161 -7.29 -9.58 5.25
N SER A 162 -7.42 -8.38 4.68
CA SER A 162 -8.65 -7.56 4.73
C SER A 162 -9.90 -8.25 4.17
N LEU A 163 -9.76 -9.32 3.37
CA LEU A 163 -10.88 -10.11 2.85
C LEU A 163 -11.60 -10.93 3.94
N ILE A 164 -10.91 -11.26 5.04
CA ILE A 164 -11.44 -12.06 6.16
C ILE A 164 -11.98 -11.14 7.28
N MET A 165 -11.62 -9.86 7.26
CA MET A 165 -12.09 -8.85 8.23
C MET A 165 -13.35 -8.18 7.70
N GLU A 166 -14.51 -8.63 8.19
CA GLU A 166 -15.81 -8.17 7.69
C GLU A 166 -16.19 -6.75 8.17
N ASP A 167 -15.73 -6.29 9.35
CA ASP A 167 -15.98 -4.92 9.82
C ASP A 167 -15.02 -3.91 9.16
N ALA A 168 -15.58 -3.13 8.23
CA ALA A 168 -14.88 -2.00 7.62
C ALA A 168 -14.40 -0.97 8.66
N ASN A 169 -15.12 -0.75 9.77
CA ASN A 169 -14.70 0.21 10.80
C ASN A 169 -13.45 -0.28 11.54
N PHE A 170 -13.34 -1.59 11.80
CA PHE A 170 -12.16 -2.22 12.36
C PHE A 170 -10.94 -2.04 11.46
N ILE A 171 -11.08 -2.28 10.15
CA ILE A 171 -10.01 -2.01 9.17
C ILE A 171 -9.58 -0.53 9.26
N HIS A 172 -10.50 0.44 9.22
CA HIS A 172 -10.15 1.85 9.34
C HIS A 172 -9.48 2.22 10.69
N LYS A 173 -9.77 1.50 11.78
CA LYS A 173 -9.03 1.67 13.06
C LYS A 173 -7.58 1.20 12.92
N ILE A 174 -7.35 0.03 12.30
CA ILE A 174 -6.01 -0.49 12.00
C ILE A 174 -5.23 0.49 11.10
N GLU A 175 -5.84 0.97 10.01
CA GLU A 175 -5.21 1.91 9.08
C GLU A 175 -4.69 3.17 9.79
N ARG A 176 -5.45 3.72 10.75
CA ARG A 176 -5.07 4.92 11.53
C ARG A 176 -3.95 4.67 12.56
N LEU A 177 -3.71 3.42 12.95
CA LEU A 177 -2.61 3.05 13.84
C LEU A 177 -1.29 2.92 13.09
N CYS A 178 -1.32 2.56 11.80
CA CYS A 178 -0.16 2.57 10.93
C CYS A 178 0.25 4.01 10.53
N ASP A 179 1.51 4.20 10.15
CA ASP A 179 1.99 5.48 9.58
C ASP A 179 1.82 5.53 8.05
N THR A 180 2.00 4.38 7.39
CA THR A 180 1.81 4.19 5.94
C THR A 180 0.81 3.06 5.70
N VAL A 181 -0.13 3.23 4.78
CA VAL A 181 -1.14 2.24 4.42
C VAL A 181 -1.28 2.16 2.91
N VAL A 182 -1.08 0.96 2.37
CA VAL A 182 -1.31 0.61 0.97
C VAL A 182 -2.25 -0.59 0.92
N HIS A 183 -3.23 -0.54 0.02
CA HIS A 183 -4.21 -1.62 -0.16
C HIS A 183 -4.08 -2.21 -1.57
N LEU A 184 -4.00 -3.54 -1.64
CA LEU A 184 -3.88 -4.30 -2.88
C LEU A 184 -5.24 -4.91 -3.22
N GLU A 185 -5.84 -4.48 -4.32
CA GLU A 185 -7.10 -5.01 -4.81
C GLU A 185 -6.84 -5.92 -6.01
N SER A 186 -7.05 -7.23 -5.88
CA SER A 186 -6.86 -8.18 -6.98
C SER A 186 -8.04 -8.16 -7.96
N PHE A 187 -7.76 -8.26 -9.26
CA PHE A 187 -8.81 -8.46 -10.26
C PHE A 187 -9.27 -9.92 -10.38
N ALA A 188 -8.53 -10.88 -9.83
CA ALA A 188 -8.89 -12.29 -9.89
C ALA A 188 -10.28 -12.56 -9.28
N GLY A 189 -11.18 -13.18 -10.04
CA GLY A 189 -12.56 -13.44 -9.61
C GLY A 189 -13.51 -12.23 -9.66
N SER A 190 -13.07 -11.09 -10.20
CA SER A 190 -13.91 -9.89 -10.38
C SER A 190 -14.26 -9.64 -11.85
N SER A 191 -15.38 -8.98 -12.11
CA SER A 191 -15.77 -8.50 -13.46
C SER A 191 -14.76 -7.52 -14.07
N ARG A 192 -13.85 -6.95 -13.28
CA ARG A 192 -12.75 -6.12 -13.79
C ARG A 192 -11.74 -6.93 -14.60
N SER A 193 -11.61 -8.24 -14.35
CA SER A 193 -10.72 -9.13 -15.13
C SER A 193 -11.19 -9.36 -16.57
N GLU A 194 -12.49 -9.21 -16.84
CA GLU A 194 -13.08 -9.41 -18.18
C GLU A 194 -12.89 -8.18 -19.08
N ASN A 195 -12.60 -7.02 -18.50
CA ASN A 195 -12.49 -5.76 -19.22
C ASN A 195 -11.14 -5.67 -19.97
N PRO A 196 -11.13 -5.47 -21.31
CA PRO A 196 -9.91 -5.34 -22.09
C PRO A 196 -8.94 -4.25 -21.60
N LEU A 197 -9.46 -3.20 -20.97
CA LEU A 197 -8.66 -2.09 -20.40
C LEU A 197 -7.69 -2.56 -19.30
N TYR A 198 -8.02 -3.65 -18.60
CA TYR A 198 -7.24 -4.14 -17.45
C TYR A 198 -6.39 -5.38 -17.76
N LYS A 199 -6.38 -5.86 -19.02
CA LYS A 199 -5.73 -7.13 -19.43
C LYS A 199 -4.23 -7.25 -19.10
N GLU A 200 -3.51 -6.13 -18.97
CA GLU A 200 -2.09 -6.12 -18.57
C GLU A 200 -1.83 -6.15 -17.06
N TYR A 201 -2.87 -5.92 -16.26
CA TYR A 201 -2.79 -5.69 -14.83
C TYR A 201 -3.40 -6.85 -14.04
N HIS A 202 -2.88 -7.06 -12.85
CA HIS A 202 -3.37 -8.09 -11.93
C HIS A 202 -4.28 -7.51 -10.84
N GLY A 203 -4.27 -6.18 -10.68
CA GLY A 203 -5.07 -5.47 -9.69
C GLY A 203 -4.71 -3.99 -9.58
N LEU A 204 -5.40 -3.30 -8.66
CA LEU A 204 -5.15 -1.90 -8.30
C LEU A 204 -4.29 -1.78 -7.04
N PHE A 205 -3.50 -0.71 -6.99
CA PHE A 205 -2.62 -0.35 -5.89
C PHE A 205 -3.12 0.96 -5.27
N HIS A 206 -3.82 0.87 -4.15
CA HIS A 206 -4.44 2.04 -3.52
C HIS A 206 -3.56 2.58 -2.39
N VAL A 207 -2.98 3.77 -2.58
CA VAL A 207 -2.26 4.48 -1.51
C VAL A 207 -3.28 5.19 -0.62
N LYS A 208 -3.59 4.60 0.54
CA LYS A 208 -4.58 5.11 1.49
C LYS A 208 -3.99 6.16 2.43
N GLN A 209 -2.80 5.90 2.95
CA GLN A 209 -2.11 6.78 3.89
C GLN A 209 -0.61 6.78 3.63
N LEU A 210 0.01 7.95 3.70
CA LEU A 210 1.46 8.16 3.63
C LEU A 210 1.93 8.89 4.90
N PRO A 211 3.20 8.73 5.30
CA PRO A 211 3.69 9.26 6.56
C PRO A 211 3.85 10.79 6.48
N LYS A 212 3.56 11.47 7.59
CA LYS A 212 3.71 12.94 7.72
C LYS A 212 5.03 13.28 8.43
N LEU A 213 6.15 12.95 7.78
CA LEU A 213 7.47 13.25 8.33
C LEU A 213 7.73 14.76 8.29
N ASN A 214 7.80 15.39 9.47
CA ASN A 214 8.13 16.81 9.67
C ASN A 214 7.28 17.81 8.85
N ALA A 215 6.05 17.43 8.48
CA ALA A 215 5.18 18.22 7.62
C ALA A 215 3.72 18.24 8.10
N ILE A 216 3.09 19.42 8.05
CA ILE A 216 1.68 19.62 8.45
C ILE A 216 0.72 18.88 7.50
N ARG A 217 1.07 18.81 6.21
CA ARG A 217 0.35 18.02 5.20
C ARG A 217 1.25 16.91 4.67
N CYS A 218 0.64 15.76 4.37
CA CYS A 218 1.30 14.73 3.61
C CYS A 218 1.28 15.10 2.11
N GLN A 219 2.36 14.81 1.39
CA GLN A 219 2.37 14.85 -0.06
C GLN A 219 1.80 13.54 -0.59
N MET A 220 0.50 13.53 -0.91
CA MET A 220 -0.12 12.43 -1.64
C MET A 220 0.23 12.54 -3.14
N PRO A 221 0.31 11.42 -3.88
CA PRO A 221 0.51 11.46 -5.33
C PRO A 221 -0.66 12.17 -6.03
N ASP A 222 -0.35 12.91 -7.11
CA ASP A 222 -1.35 13.67 -7.89
C ASP A 222 -2.49 12.82 -8.48
N THR A 223 -2.27 11.51 -8.61
CA THR A 223 -3.30 10.55 -9.02
C THR A 223 -3.31 9.33 -8.10
N THR A 224 -4.51 8.88 -7.76
CA THR A 224 -4.81 7.65 -7.02
C THR A 224 -4.72 6.39 -7.88
N ASP A 225 -4.74 6.55 -9.20
CA ASP A 225 -4.96 5.46 -10.14
C ASP A 225 -3.64 4.75 -10.45
N TRP A 226 -3.23 3.87 -9.53
CA TRP A 226 -2.09 2.97 -9.72
C TRP A 226 -2.59 1.55 -9.91
N ALA A 227 -1.97 0.84 -10.84
CA ALA A 227 -2.22 -0.57 -11.07
C ALA A 227 -0.93 -1.37 -10.89
N PHE A 228 -1.05 -2.61 -10.41
CA PHE A 228 0.08 -3.51 -10.27
C PHE A 228 0.02 -4.65 -11.27
N LYS A 229 1.19 -5.07 -11.74
CA LYS A 229 1.35 -6.27 -12.56
C LYS A 229 2.52 -7.11 -12.11
N LEU A 230 2.26 -8.38 -11.82
CA LEU A 230 3.28 -9.38 -11.57
C LEU A 230 3.75 -9.93 -12.93
N ARG A 231 5.04 -9.80 -13.21
CA ARG A 231 5.69 -10.46 -14.35
C ARG A 231 6.69 -11.48 -13.78
N ARG A 232 7.06 -12.50 -14.58
CA ARG A 232 7.92 -13.63 -14.14
C ARG A 232 9.12 -13.26 -13.25
N LYS A 233 9.74 -12.10 -13.49
CA LYS A 233 10.95 -11.63 -12.79
C LYS A 233 10.74 -10.42 -11.87
N LYS A 234 9.57 -9.75 -11.92
CA LYS A 234 9.37 -8.45 -11.24
C LYS A 234 7.91 -8.15 -10.92
N PHE A 235 7.70 -7.56 -9.76
CA PHE A 235 6.47 -6.86 -9.41
C PHE A 235 6.60 -5.39 -9.84
N VAL A 236 5.63 -4.88 -10.58
CA VAL A 236 5.63 -3.49 -11.10
C VAL A 236 4.36 -2.80 -10.65
N ILE A 237 4.51 -1.60 -10.08
CA ILE A 237 3.44 -0.64 -9.84
C ILE A 237 3.64 0.49 -10.84
N GLU A 238 2.61 0.85 -11.58
CA GLU A 238 2.64 1.94 -12.55
C GLU A 238 1.29 2.67 -12.57
N LYS A 239 1.29 3.90 -13.11
CA LYS A 239 0.07 4.68 -13.25
C LYS A 239 -0.85 3.98 -14.25
N LEU A 240 -2.11 3.81 -13.89
CA LEU A 240 -3.13 3.30 -14.78
C LEU A 240 -3.38 4.33 -15.88
N HIS A 241 -2.96 3.99 -17.10
CA HIS A 241 -3.29 4.74 -18.29
C HIS A 241 -4.49 4.09 -18.98
N LEU A 242 -5.62 4.78 -19.00
CA LEU A 242 -6.72 4.41 -19.89
C LEU A 242 -6.22 4.57 -21.34
N PRO A 243 -6.38 3.56 -22.21
CA PRO A 243 -6.13 3.75 -23.64
C PRO A 243 -7.03 4.87 -24.17
N PRO A 244 -6.55 5.65 -25.15
CA PRO A 244 -7.36 6.71 -25.74
C PRO A 244 -8.63 6.12 -26.34
N ASP A 245 -9.76 6.78 -26.09
CA ASP A 245 -11.05 6.33 -26.62
C ASP A 245 -11.11 6.58 -28.14
N LEU A 246 -10.86 5.52 -28.91
CA LEU A 246 -10.85 5.55 -30.37
C LEU A 246 -12.26 5.46 -30.99
N SER A 247 -13.32 5.44 -30.17
CA SER A 247 -14.69 5.24 -30.66
C SER A 247 -15.28 6.43 -31.43
N GLU A 248 -14.71 7.64 -31.35
CA GLU A 248 -15.22 8.86 -32.03
C GLU A 248 -14.54 9.19 -33.39
N THR A 249 -13.82 8.27 -34.02
CA THR A 249 -13.12 8.56 -35.30
C THR A 249 -13.50 7.69 -36.51
N VAL A 250 -14.79 7.36 -36.70
CA VAL A 250 -15.32 6.87 -38.00
C VAL A 250 -16.67 7.50 -38.39
N SER A 251 -16.81 8.83 -38.34
CA SER A 251 -17.93 9.54 -38.98
C SER A 251 -17.71 11.03 -39.24
N ARG A 252 -16.49 11.43 -39.61
CA ARG A 252 -16.30 12.61 -40.46
C ARG A 252 -16.33 12.19 -41.93
N SER A 253 -17.52 12.15 -42.50
CA SER A 253 -17.66 12.10 -43.95
C SER A 253 -17.04 13.36 -44.57
N GLU A 254 -16.17 13.18 -45.56
CA GLU A 254 -15.59 14.29 -46.32
C GLU A 254 -16.64 14.88 -47.29
N SER A 255 -17.60 15.65 -46.76
CA SER A 255 -18.42 16.52 -47.59
C SER A 255 -17.58 17.74 -48.02
N ARG A 256 -16.98 17.63 -49.21
CA ARG A 256 -16.30 18.74 -49.89
C ARG A 256 -17.22 19.98 -49.98
N PRO A 257 -16.69 21.21 -49.88
CA PRO A 257 -17.51 22.41 -49.97
C PRO A 257 -18.05 22.62 -51.39
N GLY A 258 -19.38 22.50 -51.53
CA GLY A 258 -20.14 22.86 -52.74
C GLY A 258 -20.76 24.25 -52.62
N ILE A 259 -20.84 24.97 -53.75
CA ILE A 259 -21.07 26.42 -53.81
C ILE A 259 -22.56 26.80 -54.02
N MET A 260 -23.00 27.85 -53.30
CA MET A 260 -24.16 28.75 -53.50
C MET A 260 -25.61 28.22 -53.58
N GLY A 261 -26.48 28.87 -52.78
CA GLY A 261 -27.93 28.96 -52.96
C GLY A 261 -28.52 30.02 -52.02
N CYS A 262 -29.14 31.08 -52.56
CA CYS A 262 -29.63 32.23 -51.79
C CYS A 262 -31.14 32.15 -51.50
N GLY A 263 -31.57 32.56 -50.30
CA GLY A 263 -33.00 32.72 -49.95
C GLY A 263 -33.17 33.45 -48.61
N SER A 264 -33.78 34.63 -48.62
CA SER A 264 -33.80 35.58 -47.49
C SER A 264 -35.21 35.94 -46.99
N THR A 265 -35.40 35.91 -45.67
CA THR A 265 -36.38 36.66 -44.83
C THR A 265 -36.00 36.36 -43.37
N GLY A 266 -35.67 37.29 -42.44
CA GLY A 266 -36.41 38.48 -42.00
C GLY A 266 -37.69 38.03 -41.27
N HIS A 267 -37.95 38.21 -39.97
CA HIS A 267 -37.48 39.08 -38.87
C HIS A 267 -37.78 38.34 -37.51
N ARG A 268 -37.48 38.80 -36.27
CA ARG A 268 -36.90 40.03 -35.68
C ARG A 268 -36.26 39.72 -34.30
N HIS A 269 -35.67 40.74 -33.65
CA HIS A 269 -35.25 40.76 -32.24
C HIS A 269 -36.43 41.04 -31.30
N LEU A 270 -36.41 40.54 -30.06
CA LEU A 270 -37.05 41.17 -28.91
C LEU A 270 -36.20 40.92 -27.66
N ASP A 271 -35.71 42.00 -27.06
CA ASP A 271 -35.21 42.01 -25.67
C ASP A 271 -36.36 42.35 -24.72
N PHE A 272 -36.30 41.79 -23.51
CA PHE A 272 -36.48 42.50 -22.24
C PHE A 272 -35.69 41.77 -21.15
#